data_AF-A0AAP0QXX5-F1
#
_entry.id   AF-A0AAP0QXX5-F1
#
_cell.length_a   1.000
_cell.length_b   1.000
_cell.length_c   1.000
_cell.angle_alpha   90.00
_cell.angle_beta   90.00
_cell.angle_gamma   90.00
#
_symmetry.space_group_name_H-M   'P 1'
#
loop_
_entity.id
_entity.type
_entity.pdbx_description
1 polymer ?
#
loop_
_entity_poly.entity_id
_entity_poly.type
_entity_poly.pdbx_seq_one_letter_code
_entity_poly.pdbx_strand_id
1 'polypeptide(L)'
;MAANGYTDPEKQKPLLELEEHEEKHFMSSEIVRDIIIGVSDGLTVPFALAAGLSGADVPSSIILIAGIAEVAAGAVSMGLGGYLAAKSEADHYMRELKREQEEIINVPDIEAAECAEILAQYGAEPHEYEGVVNALKRNPKHWLDFMMKFELGLEKPDPMRAFQSAVAIALSYIMGGLVPLLPYMVVPIAREAMVGSVILTILALMIFGFAKGYFTGNQPFKSSIQTAFIGAVASAAAYSIAKVFRA
;
A
#
# COMPACT_ATOMS: atom_id res chain seq x y z
N MET A 1 33.58 -66.32 1.96
CA MET A 1 33.97 -65.19 2.82
C MET A 1 33.43 -63.94 2.16
N ALA A 2 32.20 -63.50 2.41
CA ALA A 2 31.72 -62.79 3.61
C ALA A 2 32.52 -61.51 3.89
N ALA A 3 31.93 -60.35 3.58
CA ALA A 3 31.88 -59.18 4.46
C ALA A 3 30.92 -58.13 3.88
N ASN A 4 29.71 -58.10 4.43
CA ASN A 4 28.73 -57.04 4.28
C ASN A 4 29.33 -55.71 4.80
N GLY A 5 29.40 -54.70 3.94
CA GLY A 5 29.52 -53.30 4.36
C GLY A 5 28.15 -52.78 4.75
N TYR A 6 27.75 -53.08 5.98
CA TYR A 6 26.59 -52.50 6.66
C TYR A 6 26.73 -50.97 6.64
N THR A 7 25.97 -50.29 5.79
CA THR A 7 25.83 -48.83 5.83
C THR A 7 25.08 -48.47 7.10
N ASP A 8 25.80 -47.85 8.02
CA ASP A 8 25.37 -47.31 9.29
C ASP A 8 24.00 -46.60 9.22
N PRO A 9 22.95 -47.15 9.86
CA PRO A 9 21.61 -46.55 9.90
C PRO A 9 21.52 -45.25 10.71
N GLU A 10 22.56 -44.82 11.43
CA GLU A 10 22.50 -43.64 12.31
C GLU A 10 22.85 -42.29 11.65
N LYS A 11 23.07 -42.25 10.32
CA LYS A 11 23.35 -40.99 9.59
C LYS A 11 22.21 -40.44 8.74
N GLN A 12 20.99 -40.91 8.94
CA GLN A 12 19.80 -40.15 8.55
C GLN A 12 19.33 -39.33 9.74
N LYS A 13 20.00 -38.20 9.98
CA LYS A 13 19.34 -37.11 10.72
C LYS A 13 18.11 -36.69 9.90
N PRO A 14 16.90 -36.67 10.48
CA PRO A 14 15.75 -36.12 9.79
C PRO A 14 16.04 -34.65 9.44
N LEU A 15 15.60 -34.19 8.27
CA LEU A 15 15.66 -32.81 7.77
C LEU A 15 14.87 -31.79 8.65
N LEU A 16 14.68 -32.09 9.94
CA LEU A 16 13.89 -31.36 10.94
C LEU A 16 14.75 -30.63 11.99
N GLU A 17 16.01 -30.34 11.66
CA GLU A 17 16.86 -29.40 12.39
C GLU A 17 17.36 -28.31 11.43
N LEU A 18 16.43 -27.68 10.69
CA LEU A 18 16.71 -26.34 10.18
C LEU A 18 16.55 -25.41 11.38
N GLU A 19 17.61 -24.67 11.72
CA GLU A 19 17.52 -23.51 12.61
C GLU A 19 16.27 -22.72 12.24
N GLU A 20 15.48 -22.27 13.22
CA GLU A 20 14.30 -21.43 12.98
C GLU A 20 14.71 -20.25 12.12
N HIS A 21 14.50 -20.37 10.81
CA HIS A 21 14.61 -19.26 9.88
C HIS A 21 13.43 -18.36 10.20
N GLU A 22 13.66 -17.39 11.10
CA GLU A 22 12.74 -16.29 11.32
C GLU A 22 12.68 -15.46 10.04
N GLU A 23 11.83 -15.88 9.11
CA GLU A 23 11.45 -15.06 7.98
C GLU A 23 10.67 -13.87 8.51
N LYS A 24 11.32 -12.71 8.56
CA LYS A 24 10.68 -11.43 8.88
C LYS A 24 9.82 -10.99 7.69
N HIS A 25 8.72 -11.69 7.44
CA HIS A 25 7.70 -11.23 6.51
C HIS A 25 6.97 -10.05 7.13
N PHE A 26 7.20 -8.87 6.55
CA PHE A 26 6.53 -7.64 6.97
C PHE A 26 5.06 -7.67 6.53
N MET A 27 4.22 -8.31 7.34
CA MET A 27 2.79 -8.57 7.11
C MET A 27 1.87 -7.33 7.15
N SER A 28 2.40 -6.11 7.03
CA SER A 28 1.59 -4.88 7.04
C SER A 28 1.89 -3.90 5.91
N SER A 29 2.51 -4.38 4.82
CA SER A 29 2.83 -3.55 3.63
C SER A 29 1.64 -2.69 3.17
N GLU A 30 0.43 -3.26 3.17
CA GLU A 30 -0.74 -2.54 2.68
C GLU A 30 -1.23 -1.44 3.63
N ILE A 31 -1.27 -1.69 4.94
CA ILE A 31 -1.64 -0.67 5.94
C ILE A 31 -0.57 0.41 5.99
N VAL A 32 0.71 0.05 5.91
CA VAL A 32 1.82 1.01 5.88
C VAL A 32 1.75 1.87 4.62
N ARG A 33 1.44 1.27 3.45
CA ARG A 33 1.20 2.01 2.21
C ARG A 33 0.06 3.02 2.38
N ASP A 34 -1.06 2.60 2.97
CA ASP A 34 -2.23 3.45 3.20
C ASP A 34 -1.92 4.63 4.14
N ILE A 35 -1.20 4.38 5.23
CA ILE A 35 -0.72 5.43 6.14
C ILE A 35 0.20 6.38 5.39
N ILE A 36 1.14 5.86 4.59
CA ILE A 36 2.07 6.68 3.83
C ILE A 36 1.33 7.59 2.85
N ILE A 37 0.33 7.07 2.13
CA ILE A 37 -0.50 7.84 1.21
C ILE A 37 -1.24 8.95 1.99
N GLY A 38 -1.92 8.59 3.08
CA GLY A 38 -2.68 9.54 3.89
C GLY A 38 -1.82 10.67 4.47
N VAL A 39 -0.68 10.35 5.12
CA VAL A 39 0.21 11.37 5.69
C VAL A 39 0.85 12.24 4.60
N SER A 40 1.24 11.66 3.45
CA SER A 40 1.88 12.43 2.37
C SER A 40 0.96 13.51 1.83
N ASP A 41 -0.29 13.15 1.52
CA ASP A 41 -1.26 14.10 0.99
C ASP A 41 -1.74 15.07 2.08
N GLY A 42 -1.96 14.56 3.30
CA GLY A 42 -2.34 15.38 4.45
C GLY A 42 -1.29 16.43 4.81
N LEU A 43 0.01 16.14 4.68
CA LEU A 43 1.04 17.16 4.90
C LEU A 43 1.12 18.17 3.75
N THR A 44 0.78 17.76 2.53
CA THR A 44 1.06 18.55 1.32
C THR A 44 -0.08 19.48 0.92
N VAL A 45 -1.32 18.97 0.86
CA VAL A 45 -2.46 19.74 0.33
C VAL A 45 -2.91 20.84 1.30
N PRO A 46 -3.16 20.56 2.60
CA PRO A 46 -3.47 21.58 3.60
C PRO A 46 -2.36 22.65 3.72
N PHE A 47 -1.10 22.24 3.60
CA PHE A 47 0.04 23.17 3.58
C PHE A 47 0.03 24.09 2.36
N ALA A 48 -0.14 23.53 1.17
CA ALA A 48 -0.19 24.29 -0.06
C ALA A 48 -1.36 25.30 -0.05
N LEU A 49 -2.53 24.87 0.43
CA LEU A 49 -3.69 25.74 0.63
C LEU A 49 -3.37 26.90 1.61
N ALA A 50 -2.83 26.58 2.79
CA ALA A 50 -2.54 27.58 3.81
C ALA A 50 -1.46 28.59 3.36
N ALA A 51 -0.42 28.12 2.67
CA ALA A 51 0.61 28.96 2.07
C ALA A 51 0.04 29.84 0.95
N GLY A 52 -0.84 29.28 0.11
CA GLY A 52 -1.52 30.01 -0.95
C GLY A 52 -2.37 31.17 -0.43
N LEU A 53 -3.24 30.89 0.53
CA LEU A 53 -4.08 31.90 1.16
C LEU A 53 -3.27 32.96 1.92
N SER A 54 -2.17 32.57 2.57
CA SER A 54 -1.24 33.52 3.20
C SER A 54 -0.58 34.45 2.18
N GLY A 55 -0.24 33.93 0.99
CA GLY A 55 0.29 34.71 -0.12
C GLY A 55 -0.70 35.73 -0.69
N ALA A 56 -1.99 35.50 -0.48
CA ALA A 56 -3.07 36.40 -0.84
C ALA A 56 -3.52 37.30 0.34
N ASP A 57 -2.65 37.55 1.35
CA ASP A 57 -2.89 38.26 2.62
C ASP A 57 -4.27 37.99 3.26
N VAL A 58 -4.72 36.73 3.20
CA VAL A 58 -5.96 36.31 3.86
C VAL A 58 -5.71 36.23 5.38
N PRO A 59 -6.65 36.69 6.24
CA PRO A 59 -6.51 36.57 7.70
C PRO A 59 -6.36 35.11 8.17
N SER A 60 -5.56 34.87 9.22
CA SER A 60 -5.31 33.53 9.78
C SER A 60 -6.60 32.77 10.12
N SER A 61 -7.64 33.47 10.57
CA SER A 61 -8.93 32.85 10.89
C SER A 61 -9.61 32.21 9.67
N ILE A 62 -9.57 32.87 8.52
CA ILE A 62 -10.13 32.34 7.27
C ILE A 62 -9.27 31.18 6.76
N ILE A 63 -7.94 31.29 6.87
CA ILE A 63 -7.01 30.21 6.52
C ILE A 63 -7.29 28.97 7.36
N LEU A 64 -7.51 29.13 8.67
CA LEU A 64 -7.80 28.03 9.57
C LEU A 64 -9.14 27.36 9.26
N ILE A 65 -10.20 28.16 8.99
CA ILE A 65 -11.52 27.62 8.60
C ILE A 65 -11.40 26.83 7.29
N ALA A 66 -10.74 27.41 6.28
CA ALA A 66 -10.54 26.77 4.99
C ALA A 66 -9.70 25.48 5.11
N GLY A 67 -8.61 25.54 5.88
CA GLY A 67 -7.73 24.40 6.14
C GLY A 67 -8.42 23.27 6.88
N ILE A 68 -9.17 23.56 7.96
CA ILE A 68 -9.90 22.52 8.69
C ILE A 68 -11.00 21.90 7.82
N ALA A 69 -11.71 22.72 7.03
CA ALA A 69 -12.72 22.23 6.10
C ALA A 69 -12.11 21.32 5.03
N GLU A 70 -10.95 21.71 4.49
CA GLU A 70 -10.21 20.92 3.50
C GLU A 70 -9.66 19.63 4.11
N VAL A 71 -9.10 19.65 5.32
CA VAL A 71 -8.66 18.44 6.03
C VAL A 71 -9.82 17.45 6.23
N ALA A 72 -10.99 17.96 6.65
CA ALA A 72 -12.17 17.12 6.85
C ALA A 72 -12.68 16.53 5.53
N ALA A 73 -12.83 17.37 4.49
CA ALA A 73 -13.29 16.93 3.18
C ALA A 73 -12.31 15.95 2.51
N GLY A 74 -11.01 16.23 2.60
CA GLY A 74 -9.95 15.39 2.07
C GLY A 74 -9.87 14.04 2.78
N ALA A 75 -9.98 14.01 4.11
CA ALA A 75 -10.00 12.76 4.87
C ALA A 75 -11.16 11.85 4.48
N VAL A 76 -12.36 12.42 4.32
CA VAL A 76 -13.54 11.67 3.85
C VAL A 76 -13.33 11.18 2.41
N SER A 77 -12.87 12.05 1.52
CA SER A 77 -12.66 11.72 0.11
C SER A 77 -11.63 10.60 -0.07
N MET A 78 -10.47 10.73 0.58
CA MET A 78 -9.40 9.73 0.48
C MET A 78 -9.74 8.43 1.21
N GLY A 79 -10.38 8.50 2.38
CA GLY A 79 -10.84 7.32 3.10
C GLY A 79 -11.87 6.51 2.29
N LEU A 80 -12.85 7.18 1.67
CA LEU A 80 -13.78 6.53 0.76
C LEU A 80 -13.09 6.01 -0.51
N GLY A 81 -12.10 6.73 -1.03
CA GLY A 81 -11.28 6.28 -2.15
C GLY A 81 -10.56 4.95 -1.85
N GLY A 82 -9.92 4.85 -0.67
CA GLY A 82 -9.28 3.61 -0.20
C GLY A 82 -10.28 2.47 0.00
N TYR A 83 -11.43 2.76 0.62
CA TYR A 83 -12.51 1.78 0.79
C TYR A 83 -12.97 1.22 -0.56
N LEU A 84 -13.28 2.10 -1.51
CA LEU A 84 -13.81 1.71 -2.81
C LEU A 84 -12.77 0.96 -3.64
N ALA A 85 -11.50 1.35 -3.58
CA ALA A 85 -10.41 0.64 -4.26
C ALA A 85 -10.28 -0.80 -3.75
N ALA A 86 -10.11 -0.97 -2.44
CA ALA A 86 -9.99 -2.29 -1.81
C ALA A 86 -11.27 -3.14 -1.97
N LYS A 87 -12.45 -2.53 -1.93
CA LYS A 87 -13.71 -3.22 -2.21
C LYS A 87 -13.79 -3.67 -3.67
N SER A 88 -13.35 -2.83 -4.62
CA SER A 88 -13.37 -3.18 -6.05
C SER A 88 -12.44 -4.36 -6.35
N GLU A 89 -11.27 -4.40 -5.71
CA GLU A 89 -10.35 -5.55 -5.78
C GLU A 89 -11.01 -6.82 -5.23
N ALA A 90 -11.73 -6.72 -4.10
CA ALA A 90 -12.45 -7.86 -3.55
C ALA A 90 -13.61 -8.34 -4.43
N ASP A 91 -14.38 -7.40 -5.00
CA ASP A 91 -15.46 -7.72 -5.92
C ASP A 91 -14.93 -8.28 -7.24
N HIS A 92 -13.73 -7.90 -7.68
CA HIS A 92 -13.04 -8.50 -8.82
C HIS A 92 -12.62 -9.93 -8.51
N TYR A 93 -11.95 -10.17 -7.38
CA TYR A 93 -11.56 -11.51 -6.92
C TYR A 93 -12.77 -12.46 -6.88
N MET A 94 -13.88 -12.03 -6.29
CA MET A 94 -15.08 -12.88 -6.17
C MET A 94 -15.73 -13.21 -7.51
N ARG A 95 -15.61 -12.31 -8.50
CA ARG A 95 -16.10 -12.55 -9.86
C ARG A 95 -15.25 -13.58 -10.58
N GLU A 96 -13.93 -13.42 -10.54
CA GLU A 96 -13.00 -14.37 -11.15
C GLU A 96 -13.08 -15.74 -10.47
N LEU A 97 -13.15 -15.79 -9.14
CA LEU A 97 -13.32 -17.04 -8.40
C LEU A 97 -14.54 -17.84 -8.88
N LYS A 98 -15.65 -17.14 -9.14
CA LYS A 98 -16.87 -17.78 -9.62
C LYS A 98 -16.73 -18.23 -11.07
N ARG A 99 -16.12 -17.41 -11.94
CA ARG A 99 -15.87 -17.74 -13.36
C ARG A 99 -15.01 -19.00 -13.46
N GLU A 100 -13.89 -19.01 -12.76
CA GLU A 100 -12.92 -20.10 -12.70
C GLU A 100 -13.57 -21.40 -12.18
N GLN A 101 -14.40 -21.28 -11.13
CA GLN A 101 -15.16 -22.42 -10.62
C GLN A 101 -16.15 -22.98 -11.66
N GLU A 102 -16.78 -22.14 -12.48
CA GLU A 102 -17.67 -22.57 -13.55
C GLU A 102 -16.88 -23.23 -14.69
N GLU A 103 -15.70 -22.74 -15.03
CA GLU A 103 -14.79 -23.28 -16.05
C GLU A 103 -14.27 -24.68 -15.65
N ILE A 104 -13.82 -24.87 -14.41
CA ILE A 104 -13.41 -26.18 -13.86
C ILE A 104 -14.53 -27.22 -13.95
N ILE A 105 -15.80 -26.82 -13.85
CA ILE A 105 -16.94 -27.73 -13.96
C ILE A 105 -17.32 -28.00 -15.41
N ASN A 106 -17.36 -26.96 -16.25
CA ASN A 106 -17.90 -27.04 -17.60
C ASN A 106 -16.88 -27.59 -18.61
N VAL A 107 -15.60 -27.27 -18.43
CA VAL A 107 -14.51 -27.62 -19.36
C VAL A 107 -13.25 -28.15 -18.62
N PRO A 108 -13.39 -29.19 -17.76
CA PRO A 108 -12.32 -29.64 -16.87
C PRO A 108 -11.03 -30.10 -17.57
N ASP A 109 -11.12 -30.55 -18.81
CA ASP A 109 -9.94 -30.98 -19.56
C ASP A 109 -9.14 -29.80 -20.15
N ILE A 110 -9.80 -28.65 -20.40
CA ILE A 110 -9.14 -27.40 -20.80
C ILE A 110 -8.41 -26.82 -19.59
N GLU A 111 -9.10 -26.65 -18.46
CA GLU A 111 -8.49 -26.17 -17.20
C GLU A 111 -7.31 -27.04 -16.73
N ALA A 112 -7.37 -28.35 -16.97
CA ALA A 112 -6.28 -29.26 -16.63
C ALA A 112 -5.06 -29.06 -17.54
N ALA A 113 -5.29 -28.71 -18.81
CA ALA A 113 -4.24 -28.35 -19.75
C ALA A 113 -3.61 -27.00 -19.37
N GLU A 114 -4.38 -26.04 -18.89
CA GLU A 114 -3.86 -24.74 -18.40
C GLU A 114 -3.00 -24.92 -17.13
N CYS A 115 -3.42 -25.77 -16.20
CA CYS A 115 -2.56 -26.20 -15.07
C CYS A 115 -1.24 -26.82 -15.54
N ALA A 116 -1.29 -27.70 -16.54
CA ALA A 116 -0.09 -28.32 -17.10
C ALA A 116 0.81 -27.29 -17.78
N GLU A 117 0.24 -26.33 -18.49
CA GLU A 117 0.98 -25.24 -19.14
C GLU A 117 1.69 -24.36 -18.11
N ILE A 118 1.01 -23.97 -17.03
CA ILE A 118 1.63 -23.22 -15.92
C ILE A 118 2.84 -23.98 -15.39
N LEU A 119 2.70 -25.27 -15.08
CA LEU A 119 3.81 -26.09 -14.55
C LEU A 119 4.95 -26.24 -15.57
N ALA A 120 4.63 -26.38 -16.86
CA ALA A 120 5.62 -26.44 -17.93
C ALA A 120 6.40 -25.12 -18.07
N GLN A 121 5.77 -23.96 -17.84
CA GLN A 121 6.46 -22.66 -17.82
C GLN A 121 7.50 -22.55 -16.69
N TYR A 122 7.31 -23.29 -15.59
CA TYR A 122 8.31 -23.44 -14.52
C TYR A 122 9.39 -24.51 -14.82
N GLY A 123 9.37 -25.11 -16.01
CA GLY A 123 10.35 -26.09 -16.46
C GLY A 123 10.05 -27.53 -16.07
N ALA A 124 8.85 -27.84 -15.57
CA ALA A 124 8.46 -29.22 -15.31
C ALA A 124 8.21 -29.96 -16.63
N GLU A 125 8.76 -31.17 -16.75
CA GLU A 125 8.51 -32.05 -17.89
C GLU A 125 7.14 -32.77 -17.74
N PRO A 126 6.52 -33.25 -18.84
CA PRO A 126 5.22 -33.92 -18.79
C PRO A 126 5.10 -35.04 -17.76
N HIS A 127 6.14 -35.86 -17.65
CA HIS A 127 6.16 -36.98 -16.72
C HIS A 127 6.23 -36.54 -15.23
N GLU A 128 6.62 -35.30 -14.95
CA GLU A 128 6.74 -34.73 -13.60
C GLU A 128 5.42 -34.06 -13.17
N TYR A 129 4.79 -33.27 -14.03
CA TYR A 129 3.58 -32.53 -13.66
C TYR A 129 2.28 -33.33 -13.83
N GLU A 130 2.24 -34.40 -14.63
CA GLU A 130 1.03 -35.21 -14.83
C GLU A 130 0.45 -35.73 -13.50
N GLY A 131 1.31 -36.16 -12.57
CA GLY A 131 0.89 -36.61 -11.24
C GLY A 131 0.28 -35.48 -10.40
N VAL A 132 0.83 -34.26 -10.53
CA VAL A 132 0.37 -33.05 -9.83
C VAL A 132 -0.99 -32.63 -10.36
N VAL A 133 -1.15 -32.52 -11.68
CA VAL A 133 -2.44 -32.17 -12.30
C VAL A 133 -3.53 -33.18 -11.90
N ASN A 134 -3.23 -34.48 -11.94
CA ASN A 134 -4.17 -35.52 -11.50
C ASN A 134 -4.49 -35.46 -9.98
N ALA A 135 -3.56 -34.96 -9.16
CA ALA A 135 -3.83 -34.70 -7.74
C ALA A 135 -4.74 -33.48 -7.54
N LEU A 136 -4.52 -32.39 -8.29
CA LEU A 136 -5.36 -31.20 -8.27
C LEU A 136 -6.79 -31.51 -8.76
N LYS A 137 -6.94 -32.27 -9.85
CA LYS A 137 -8.27 -32.71 -10.35
C LYS A 137 -9.11 -33.44 -9.29
N ARG A 138 -8.47 -34.16 -8.36
CA ARG A 138 -9.16 -34.86 -7.25
C ARG A 138 -9.60 -33.94 -6.12
N ASN A 139 -9.05 -32.73 -6.03
CA ASN A 139 -9.37 -31.74 -5.01
C ASN A 139 -9.70 -30.39 -5.66
N PRO A 140 -10.98 -30.18 -6.07
CA PRO A 140 -11.38 -29.00 -6.83
C PRO A 140 -11.14 -27.69 -6.09
N LYS A 141 -11.11 -27.71 -4.75
CA LYS A 141 -10.78 -26.54 -3.95
C LYS A 141 -9.32 -26.12 -4.14
N HIS A 142 -8.38 -27.05 -4.00
CA HIS A 142 -6.96 -26.74 -4.19
C HIS A 142 -6.61 -26.49 -5.66
N TRP A 143 -7.34 -27.10 -6.59
CA TRP A 143 -7.22 -26.78 -8.00
C TRP A 143 -7.65 -25.34 -8.29
N LEU A 144 -8.82 -24.92 -7.79
CA LEU A 144 -9.28 -23.54 -7.89
C LEU A 144 -8.30 -22.56 -7.23
N ASP A 145 -7.83 -22.86 -6.01
CA ASP A 145 -6.84 -22.02 -5.32
C ASP A 145 -5.53 -21.92 -6.11
N PHE A 146 -5.11 -23.00 -6.81
CA PHE A 146 -3.95 -23.01 -7.70
C PHE A 146 -4.17 -22.12 -8.93
N MET A 147 -5.29 -22.27 -9.63
CA MET A 147 -5.61 -21.46 -10.81
C MET A 147 -5.71 -19.98 -10.45
N MET A 148 -6.47 -19.64 -9.41
CA MET A 148 -6.59 -18.27 -8.91
C MET A 148 -5.23 -17.63 -8.62
N LYS A 149 -4.29 -18.38 -8.04
CA LYS A 149 -2.98 -17.86 -7.67
C LYS A 149 -1.99 -17.81 -8.83
N PHE A 150 -1.89 -18.86 -9.64
CA PHE A 150 -0.81 -19.01 -10.62
C PHE A 150 -1.22 -18.59 -12.03
N GLU A 151 -2.50 -18.71 -12.38
CA GLU A 151 -3.01 -18.26 -13.66
C GLU A 151 -3.40 -16.78 -13.59
N LEU A 152 -4.25 -16.42 -12.62
CA LEU A 152 -4.82 -15.07 -12.53
C LEU A 152 -3.99 -14.11 -11.67
N GLY A 153 -3.05 -14.64 -10.87
CA GLY A 153 -2.25 -13.83 -9.94
C GLY A 153 -3.07 -13.19 -8.82
N LEU A 154 -4.22 -13.78 -8.48
CA LEU A 154 -5.17 -13.25 -7.53
C LEU A 154 -5.06 -13.97 -6.18
N GLU A 155 -4.80 -13.20 -5.13
CA GLU A 155 -4.83 -13.70 -3.75
C GLU A 155 -6.14 -13.34 -3.06
N LYS A 156 -6.58 -14.21 -2.15
CA LYS A 156 -7.82 -14.00 -1.41
C LYS A 156 -7.72 -12.75 -0.53
N PRO A 157 -8.58 -11.73 -0.76
CA PRO A 157 -8.54 -10.49 0.00
C PRO A 157 -9.05 -10.70 1.43
N ASP A 158 -8.48 -9.98 2.39
CA ASP A 158 -9.02 -9.88 3.75
C ASP A 158 -10.35 -9.10 3.72
N PRO A 159 -11.47 -9.66 4.23
CA PRO A 159 -12.75 -8.96 4.31
C PRO A 159 -12.69 -7.58 4.99
N MET A 160 -11.78 -7.40 5.95
CA MET A 160 -11.62 -6.14 6.69
C MET A 160 -10.69 -5.16 6.00
N ARG A 161 -10.01 -5.56 4.91
CA ARG A 161 -9.04 -4.72 4.21
C ARG A 161 -9.63 -3.39 3.77
N ALA A 162 -10.83 -3.40 3.20
CA ALA A 162 -11.48 -2.18 2.72
C ALA A 162 -11.76 -1.18 3.84
N PHE A 163 -12.24 -1.65 4.99
CA PHE A 163 -12.49 -0.80 6.14
C PHE A 163 -11.19 -0.30 6.78
N GLN A 164 -10.20 -1.20 6.95
CA GLN A 164 -8.88 -0.83 7.47
C GLN A 164 -8.21 0.23 6.60
N SER A 165 -8.28 0.09 5.27
CA SER A 165 -7.73 1.06 4.33
C SER A 165 -8.38 2.43 4.48
N ALA A 166 -9.71 2.46 4.53
CA ALA A 166 -10.46 3.70 4.70
C ALA A 166 -10.05 4.46 5.97
N VAL A 167 -9.99 3.76 7.10
CA VAL A 167 -9.65 4.35 8.40
C VAL A 167 -8.19 4.76 8.45
N ALA A 168 -7.27 3.91 7.96
CA ALA A 168 -5.84 4.18 7.97
C ALA A 168 -5.50 5.44 7.16
N ILE A 169 -6.05 5.56 5.95
CA ILE A 169 -5.84 6.73 5.08
C ILE A 169 -6.46 7.98 5.73
N ALA A 170 -7.72 7.92 6.15
CA ALA A 170 -8.44 9.09 6.69
C ALA A 170 -7.77 9.64 7.95
N LEU A 171 -7.42 8.79 8.92
CA LEU A 171 -6.76 9.24 10.15
C LEU A 171 -5.36 9.79 9.87
N SER A 172 -4.61 9.13 9.00
CA SER A 172 -3.28 9.60 8.60
C SER A 172 -3.32 10.95 7.91
N TYR A 173 -4.33 11.17 7.06
CA TYR A 173 -4.57 12.43 6.38
C TYR A 173 -4.92 13.56 7.36
N ILE A 174 -5.82 13.30 8.33
CA ILE A 174 -6.16 14.27 9.38
C ILE A 174 -4.91 14.65 10.17
N MET A 175 -4.14 13.65 10.62
CA MET A 175 -2.92 13.87 11.40
C MET A 175 -1.89 14.68 10.61
N GLY A 176 -1.69 14.37 9.33
CA GLY A 176 -0.83 15.15 8.45
C GLY A 176 -1.31 16.58 8.26
N GLY A 177 -2.61 16.77 8.02
CA GLY A 177 -3.21 18.06 7.71
C GLY A 177 -3.31 19.03 8.86
N LEU A 178 -3.33 18.54 10.10
CA LEU A 178 -3.28 19.42 11.26
C LEU A 178 -1.91 20.09 11.43
N VAL A 179 -0.82 19.41 11.06
CA VAL A 179 0.56 19.92 11.22
C VAL A 179 0.76 21.32 10.59
N PRO A 180 0.47 21.55 9.30
CA PRO A 180 0.63 22.88 8.70
C PRO A 180 -0.30 23.95 9.28
N LEU A 181 -1.41 23.56 9.90
CA LEU A 181 -2.42 24.47 10.45
C LEU A 181 -2.09 24.92 11.88
N LEU A 182 -1.27 24.16 12.63
CA LEU A 182 -0.93 24.47 14.03
C LEU A 182 -0.43 25.92 14.23
N PRO A 183 0.46 26.49 13.40
CA PRO A 183 0.94 27.85 13.59
C PRO A 183 -0.16 28.91 13.41
N TYR A 184 -1.16 28.66 12.55
CA TYR A 184 -2.30 29.57 12.34
C TYR A 184 -3.30 29.55 13.50
N MET A 185 -3.28 28.50 14.34
CA MET A 185 -4.11 28.46 15.55
C MET A 185 -3.58 29.38 16.66
N VAL A 186 -2.26 29.61 16.70
CA VAL A 186 -1.59 30.34 17.78
C VAL A 186 -1.22 31.77 17.34
N VAL A 187 -0.87 31.96 16.07
CA VAL A 187 -0.37 33.24 15.55
C VAL A 187 -1.46 33.96 14.73
N PRO A 188 -2.01 35.10 15.21
CA PRO A 188 -3.08 35.82 14.52
C PRO A 188 -2.64 36.45 13.19
N ILE A 189 -1.35 36.75 13.05
CA ILE A 189 -0.78 37.38 11.87
C ILE A 189 -0.40 36.31 10.85
N ALA A 190 -1.16 36.22 9.75
CA ALA A 190 -1.01 35.17 8.73
C ALA A 190 0.42 35.06 8.18
N ARG A 191 1.10 36.19 7.96
CA ARG A 191 2.47 36.20 7.44
C ARG A 191 3.49 35.58 8.40
N GLU A 192 3.31 35.79 9.71
CA GLU A 192 4.17 35.19 10.73
C GLU A 192 3.81 33.70 10.94
N ALA A 193 2.51 33.39 10.96
CA ALA A 193 2.01 32.02 11.01
C ALA A 193 2.52 31.18 9.84
N MET A 194 2.57 31.76 8.64
CA MET A 194 3.07 31.12 7.42
C MET A 194 4.54 30.70 7.57
N VAL A 195 5.41 31.55 8.11
CA VAL A 195 6.83 31.20 8.31
C VAL A 195 6.95 30.02 9.28
N GLY A 196 6.19 30.03 10.37
CA GLY A 196 6.11 28.89 11.29
C GLY A 196 5.61 27.62 10.61
N SER A 197 4.57 27.73 9.78
CA SER A 197 3.97 26.62 9.03
C SER A 197 4.93 26.03 8.00
N VAL A 198 5.68 26.86 7.28
CA VAL A 198 6.70 26.41 6.32
C VAL A 198 7.80 25.62 7.02
N ILE A 199 8.36 26.13 8.11
CA ILE A 199 9.43 25.45 8.85
C ILE A 199 8.91 24.12 9.41
N LEU A 200 7.76 24.15 10.08
CA LEU A 200 7.18 22.97 10.71
C LEU A 200 6.84 21.88 9.68
N THR A 201 6.23 22.27 8.55
CA THR A 201 5.84 21.32 7.50
C THR A 201 7.05 20.75 6.77
N ILE A 202 8.08 21.55 6.45
CA ILE A 202 9.30 21.04 5.83
C ILE A 202 9.98 20.03 6.74
N LEU A 203 10.07 20.30 8.05
CA LEU A 203 10.61 19.35 9.01
C LEU A 203 9.77 18.06 9.06
N ALA A 204 8.44 18.18 9.11
CA ALA A 204 7.53 17.03 9.10
C ALA A 204 7.68 16.20 7.81
N LEU A 205 7.75 16.83 6.64
CA LEU A 205 7.95 16.18 5.34
C LEU A 205 9.29 15.45 5.26
N MET A 206 10.36 16.03 5.82
CA MET A 206 11.67 15.37 5.88
C MET A 206 11.65 14.16 6.82
N ILE A 207 11.12 14.31 8.03
CA ILE A 207 11.02 13.22 9.02
C ILE A 207 10.17 12.08 8.44
N PHE A 208 9.00 12.40 7.92
CA PHE A 208 8.10 11.43 7.33
C PHE A 208 8.70 10.80 6.06
N GLY A 209 9.34 11.60 5.19
CA GLY A 209 9.98 11.08 3.99
C GLY A 209 11.16 10.15 4.31
N PHE A 210 11.92 10.41 5.37
CA PHE A 210 12.94 9.50 5.87
C PHE A 210 12.33 8.18 6.37
N ALA A 211 11.29 8.25 7.21
CA ALA A 211 10.57 7.08 7.70
C ALA A 211 9.99 6.24 6.54
N LYS A 212 9.32 6.89 5.59
CA LYS A 212 8.82 6.27 4.35
C LYS A 212 9.93 5.52 3.61
N GLY A 213 11.09 6.13 3.43
CA GLY A 213 12.21 5.48 2.75
C GLY A 213 12.70 4.25 3.49
N TYR A 214 12.81 4.33 4.82
CA TYR A 214 13.19 3.21 5.68
C TYR A 214 12.22 2.03 5.58
N PHE A 215 10.91 2.28 5.68
CA PHE A 215 9.89 1.21 5.62
C PHE A 215 9.69 0.62 4.22
N THR A 216 9.97 1.39 3.16
CA THR A 216 9.80 0.92 1.76
C THR A 216 11.07 0.28 1.19
N GLY A 217 12.15 0.14 1.98
CA GLY A 217 13.42 -0.41 1.51
C GLY A 217 14.20 0.50 0.55
N ASN A 218 13.81 1.77 0.42
CA ASN A 218 14.48 2.77 -0.41
C ASN A 218 15.54 3.55 0.39
N GLN A 219 16.42 4.29 -0.29
CA GLN A 219 17.37 5.17 0.40
C GLN A 219 16.65 6.27 1.20
N PRO A 220 16.70 6.28 2.55
CA PRO A 220 15.86 7.15 3.38
C PRO A 220 16.09 8.64 3.13
N PHE A 221 17.35 9.05 2.95
CA PHE A 221 17.71 10.44 2.71
C PHE A 221 17.17 10.96 1.38
N LYS A 222 17.23 10.15 0.32
CA LYS A 222 16.66 10.51 -1.00
C LYS A 222 15.15 10.66 -0.93
N SER A 223 14.47 9.74 -0.24
CA SER A 223 13.02 9.79 -0.01
C SER A 223 12.60 11.04 0.78
N SER A 224 13.37 11.41 1.82
CA SER A 224 13.17 12.65 2.59
C SER A 224 13.22 13.90 1.70
N ILE A 225 14.27 14.04 0.88
CA ILE A 225 14.42 15.19 -0.03
C ILE A 225 13.30 15.23 -1.06
N GLN A 226 12.95 14.09 -1.66
CA GLN A 226 11.87 14.01 -2.65
C GLN A 226 10.53 14.44 -2.07
N THR A 227 10.17 13.95 -0.88
CA THR A 227 8.92 14.32 -0.21
C THR A 227 8.87 15.82 0.09
N ALA A 228 9.96 16.39 0.63
CA ALA A 228 10.04 17.84 0.88
C ALA A 228 9.96 18.66 -0.42
N PHE A 229 10.59 18.19 -1.50
CA PHE A 229 10.55 18.86 -2.80
C PHE A 229 9.14 18.88 -3.41
N ILE A 230 8.40 17.76 -3.35
CA ILE A 230 7.01 17.70 -3.82
C ILE A 230 6.15 18.70 -3.04
N GLY A 231 6.31 18.76 -1.70
CA GLY A 231 5.61 19.73 -0.87
C GLY A 231 5.94 21.18 -1.24
N ALA A 232 7.21 21.48 -1.51
CA ALA A 232 7.63 22.80 -1.96
C ALA A 232 7.04 23.18 -3.32
N VAL A 233 6.99 22.25 -4.29
CA VAL A 233 6.40 22.47 -5.61
C VAL A 233 4.89 22.72 -5.51
N ALA A 234 4.16 21.90 -4.75
CA ALA A 234 2.72 22.06 -4.55
C ALA A 234 2.39 23.41 -3.89
N SER A 235 3.14 23.77 -2.85
CA SER A 235 2.99 25.05 -2.14
C SER A 235 3.30 26.25 -3.04
N ALA A 236 4.39 26.18 -3.82
CA ALA A 236 4.74 27.23 -4.77
C ALA A 236 3.68 27.41 -5.87
N ALA A 237 3.09 26.32 -6.36
CA ALA A 237 2.00 26.36 -7.34
C ALA A 237 0.74 27.04 -6.74
N ALA A 238 0.32 26.62 -5.54
CA ALA A 238 -0.83 27.20 -4.86
C ALA A 238 -0.63 28.69 -4.54
N TYR A 239 0.56 29.06 -4.05
CA TYR A 239 0.96 30.45 -3.81
C TYR A 239 0.90 31.30 -5.09
N SER A 240 1.43 30.77 -6.20
CA SER A 240 1.45 31.49 -7.47
C SER A 240 0.03 31.72 -8.01
N ILE A 241 -0.83 30.70 -7.95
CA ILE A 241 -2.24 30.80 -8.36
C ILE A 241 -2.97 31.83 -7.49
N ALA A 242 -2.88 31.72 -6.16
CA ALA A 242 -3.55 32.63 -5.25
C ALA A 242 -3.13 34.09 -5.47
N LYS A 243 -1.85 34.32 -5.77
CA LYS A 243 -1.34 35.66 -6.09
C LYS A 243 -1.86 36.20 -7.42
N VAL A 244 -2.03 35.36 -8.44
CA VAL A 244 -2.59 35.76 -9.75
C VAL A 244 -4.07 36.14 -9.63
N PHE A 245 -4.89 35.33 -8.96
CA PHE A 245 -6.33 35.59 -8.85
C PHE A 245 -6.69 36.72 -7.89
N ARG A 246 -5.73 37.17 -7.08
CA ARG A 246 -5.87 38.39 -6.28
C ARG A 246 -5.54 39.66 -7.08
N ALA A 247 -4.63 39.57 -8.05
CA ALA A 247 -4.17 40.71 -8.85
C ALA A 247 -5.31 41.27 -9.73
#